data_AF-A0A7Y2E0V9-F1
#
_entry.id   AF-A0A7Y2E0V9-F1
#
_cell.length_a   1.000
_cell.length_b   1.000
_cell.length_c   1.000
_cell.angle_alpha   90.00
_cell.angle_beta   90.00
_cell.angle_gamma   90.00
#
_symmetry.space_group_name_H-M   'P 1'
#
loop_
_entity.id
_entity.type
_entity.pdbx_description
1 polymer ?
#
loop_
_entity_poly.entity_id
_entity_poly.type
_entity_poly.pdbx_seq_one_letter_code
_entity_poly.pdbx_strand_id
1 'polypeptide(L)'
;MFDLDREYNIPTLYSAFLFLIIAVLLFTMYHVREIRKISWFFAACLFLFLAVDELMQIHERLIGPMHQQFGTSGFFYFAWVIPYSIGFIIICLFLFPVFRNMKTEFQLRFVVAVAVYLSGAVGMEMVGGAYYDHMNGERTLWYELLIGLEEFLEMLGLTLMIYSLLRLLQNDRDEFLVRIV
;
A
#
# COMPACT_ATOMS: atom_id res chain seq x y z
N MET A 1 14.11 14.24 -14.77
CA MET A 1 14.15 12.80 -15.13
C MET A 1 14.44 11.92 -13.91
N PHE A 2 15.19 12.45 -12.92
CA PHE A 2 15.18 12.02 -11.51
C PHE A 2 14.67 13.17 -10.65
N ASP A 3 13.46 13.64 -10.94
CA ASP A 3 12.84 14.70 -10.16
C ASP A 3 11.69 14.03 -9.43
N LEU A 4 11.85 13.81 -8.13
CA LEU A 4 10.96 13.03 -7.27
C LEU A 4 9.63 13.75 -6.97
N ASP A 5 9.41 14.92 -7.56
CA ASP A 5 8.42 15.89 -7.07
C ASP A 5 7.62 16.55 -8.22
N ARG A 6 7.57 15.93 -9.41
CA ARG A 6 6.73 16.38 -10.54
C ARG A 6 6.11 15.23 -11.32
N GLU A 7 4.86 14.93 -10.96
CA GLU A 7 3.70 14.35 -11.68
C GLU A 7 3.87 13.15 -12.65
N TYR A 8 5.06 12.73 -13.07
CA TYR A 8 5.29 11.54 -13.92
C TYR A 8 6.72 10.99 -13.77
N ASN A 9 7.10 10.65 -12.54
CA ASN A 9 8.38 10.05 -12.19
C ASN A 9 8.32 8.51 -12.33
N ILE A 10 9.46 7.92 -12.74
CA ILE A 10 9.60 6.47 -12.96
C ILE A 10 9.20 5.64 -11.72
N PRO A 11 9.54 6.05 -10.47
CA PRO A 11 9.11 5.36 -9.27
C PRO A 11 7.59 5.28 -9.12
N THR A 12 6.87 6.40 -9.26
CA THR A 12 5.40 6.45 -9.18
C THR A 12 4.73 5.55 -10.24
N LEU A 13 5.21 5.58 -11.49
CA LEU A 13 4.73 4.66 -12.53
C LEU A 13 4.97 3.20 -12.17
N TYR A 14 6.11 2.89 -11.56
CA TYR A 14 6.45 1.54 -11.14
C TYR A 14 5.59 1.07 -9.96
N SER A 15 5.42 1.89 -8.92
CA SER A 15 4.53 1.60 -7.78
C SER A 15 3.08 1.42 -8.23
N ALA A 16 2.57 2.29 -9.09
CA ALA A 16 1.25 2.15 -9.70
C ALA A 16 1.09 0.84 -10.47
N PHE A 17 2.12 0.42 -11.21
CA PHE A 17 2.12 -0.87 -11.92
C PHE A 17 2.12 -2.06 -10.95
N LEU A 18 2.86 -1.98 -9.83
CA LEU A 18 2.83 -3.00 -8.79
C LEU A 18 1.43 -3.11 -8.14
N PHE A 19 0.78 -1.98 -7.83
CA PHE A 19 -0.60 -1.97 -7.35
C PHE A 19 -1.55 -2.63 -8.36
N LEU A 20 -1.39 -2.35 -9.66
CA LEU A 20 -2.20 -2.96 -10.71
C LEU A 20 -2.00 -4.49 -10.80
N ILE A 21 -0.77 -4.97 -10.68
CA ILE A 21 -0.49 -6.42 -10.63
C ILE A 21 -1.23 -7.04 -9.45
N ILE A 22 -1.13 -6.43 -8.26
CA ILE A 22 -1.83 -6.92 -7.06
C ILE A 22 -3.34 -6.95 -7.29
N ALA A 23 -3.92 -5.90 -7.89
CA ALA A 23 -5.34 -5.83 -8.22
C ALA A 23 -5.77 -6.99 -9.14
N VAL A 24 -4.98 -7.29 -10.19
CA VAL A 24 -5.24 -8.41 -11.12
C VAL A 24 -5.15 -9.76 -10.40
N LEU A 25 -4.16 -9.95 -9.53
CA LEU A 25 -4.03 -11.19 -8.75
C LEU A 25 -5.21 -11.38 -7.78
N LEU A 26 -5.64 -10.32 -7.10
CA LEU A 26 -6.82 -10.35 -6.22
C LEU A 26 -8.12 -10.61 -7.00
N PHE A 27 -8.25 -10.04 -8.19
CA PHE A 27 -9.37 -10.32 -9.09
C PHE A 27 -9.35 -11.77 -9.60
N THR A 28 -8.16 -12.36 -9.75
CA THR A 28 -8.02 -13.78 -10.04
C THR A 28 -8.47 -14.63 -8.85
N MET A 29 -8.11 -14.25 -7.61
CA MET A 29 -8.60 -14.92 -6.39
C MET A 29 -10.14 -14.87 -6.29
N TYR A 30 -10.77 -13.78 -6.72
CA TYR A 30 -12.23 -13.69 -6.83
C TYR A 30 -12.78 -14.80 -7.73
N HIS A 31 -12.14 -15.16 -8.84
CA HIS A 31 -12.64 -16.22 -9.74
C HIS A 31 -12.34 -17.64 -9.24
N VAL A 32 -11.24 -17.82 -8.50
CA VAL A 32 -10.80 -19.16 -8.05
C VAL A 32 -11.46 -19.59 -6.74
N ARG A 33 -11.77 -18.65 -5.83
CA ARG A 33 -12.29 -18.97 -4.50
C ARG A 33 -13.77 -18.65 -4.35
N GLU A 34 -14.58 -19.66 -4.02
CA GLU A 34 -16.01 -19.47 -3.73
C GLU A 34 -16.27 -18.88 -2.34
N ILE A 35 -15.42 -19.18 -1.36
CA ILE A 35 -15.58 -18.68 0.01
C ILE A 35 -15.12 -17.22 0.09
N ARG A 36 -16.04 -16.34 0.53
CA ARG A 36 -15.81 -14.90 0.69
C ARG A 36 -15.27 -14.22 -0.58
N LYS A 37 -15.78 -14.67 -1.72
CA LYS A 37 -15.51 -14.13 -3.06
C LYS A 37 -15.51 -12.60 -3.08
N ILE A 38 -16.57 -11.98 -2.55
CA ILE A 38 -16.77 -10.52 -2.53
C ILE A 38 -15.60 -9.76 -1.87
N SER A 39 -14.99 -10.31 -0.82
CA SER A 39 -13.85 -9.67 -0.16
C SER A 39 -12.62 -9.59 -1.06
N TRP A 40 -12.39 -10.57 -1.93
CA TRP A 40 -11.31 -10.56 -2.91
C TRP A 40 -11.56 -9.54 -4.03
N PHE A 41 -12.80 -9.42 -4.49
CA PHE A 41 -13.19 -8.38 -5.43
C PHE A 41 -13.02 -6.98 -4.84
N PHE A 42 -13.51 -6.78 -3.61
CA PHE A 42 -13.34 -5.53 -2.90
C PHE A 42 -11.86 -5.17 -2.74
N ALA A 43 -11.01 -6.12 -2.35
CA ALA A 43 -9.57 -5.91 -2.26
C ALA A 43 -8.95 -5.57 -3.64
N ALA A 44 -9.39 -6.21 -4.72
CA ALA A 44 -8.94 -5.87 -6.08
C ALA A 44 -9.31 -4.43 -6.45
N CYS A 45 -10.55 -4.01 -6.19
CA CYS A 45 -10.99 -2.63 -6.42
C CYS A 45 -10.22 -1.63 -5.56
N LEU A 46 -9.92 -1.97 -4.31
CA LEU A 46 -9.10 -1.14 -3.43
C LEU A 46 -7.69 -0.93 -3.99
N PHE A 47 -7.01 -1.99 -4.41
CA PHE A 47 -5.66 -1.88 -4.99
C PHE A 47 -5.67 -1.17 -6.35
N LEU A 48 -6.75 -1.29 -7.13
CA LEU A 48 -6.94 -0.49 -8.33
C LEU A 48 -7.11 0.99 -7.99
N PHE A 49 -7.88 1.32 -6.94
CA PHE A 49 -7.98 2.69 -6.44
C PHE A 49 -6.62 3.23 -5.99
N LEU A 50 -5.84 2.44 -5.25
CA LEU A 50 -4.48 2.84 -4.83
C LEU A 50 -3.55 3.08 -6.03
N ALA A 51 -3.66 2.30 -7.11
CA ALA A 51 -2.92 2.58 -8.34
C ALA A 51 -3.31 3.93 -8.97
N VAL A 52 -4.59 4.28 -8.94
CA VAL A 52 -5.07 5.58 -9.43
C VAL A 52 -4.64 6.72 -8.51
N ASP A 53 -4.73 6.50 -7.20
CA ASP A 53 -4.28 7.45 -6.18
C ASP A 53 -2.81 7.78 -6.36
N GLU A 54 -1.95 6.77 -6.52
CA GLU A 54 -0.53 6.93 -6.77
C GLU A 54 -0.25 7.79 -8.01
N LEU A 55 -0.95 7.53 -9.12
CA LEU A 55 -0.77 8.28 -10.36
C LEU A 55 -1.32 9.71 -10.31
N MET A 56 -2.33 9.96 -9.48
CA MET A 56 -3.04 11.24 -9.41
C MET A 56 -2.70 12.05 -8.16
N GLN A 57 -1.89 11.48 -7.25
CA GLN A 57 -1.54 12.00 -5.94
C GLN A 57 -2.79 12.46 -5.17
N ILE A 58 -3.82 11.61 -5.09
CA ILE A 58 -5.11 12.02 -4.48
C ILE A 58 -4.93 12.24 -2.99
N HIS A 59 -4.16 11.40 -2.31
CA HIS A 59 -3.84 11.54 -0.90
C HIS A 59 -3.12 12.87 -0.60
N GLU A 60 -2.18 13.32 -1.43
CA GLU A 60 -1.51 14.61 -1.24
C GLU A 60 -2.49 15.79 -1.23
N ARG A 61 -3.55 15.71 -2.06
CA ARG A 61 -4.59 16.76 -2.11
C ARG A 61 -5.37 16.86 -0.79
N LEU A 62 -5.31 15.86 0.08
CA LEU A 62 -5.93 15.89 1.40
C LEU A 62 -5.08 16.66 2.44
N ILE A 63 -3.79 16.90 2.17
CA ILE A 63 -2.90 17.62 3.11
C ILE A 63 -3.47 19.00 3.40
N GLY A 64 -3.80 19.80 2.38
CA GLY A 64 -4.30 21.16 2.53
C GLY A 64 -5.57 21.27 3.41
N PRO A 65 -6.66 20.55 3.09
CA PRO A 65 -7.87 20.52 3.91
C PRO A 65 -7.62 20.07 5.36
N MET A 66 -6.81 19.02 5.56
CA MET A 66 -6.50 18.52 6.90
C MET A 66 -5.66 19.52 7.70
N HIS A 67 -4.68 20.16 7.07
CA HIS A 67 -3.87 21.19 7.70
C HIS A 67 -4.71 22.41 8.10
N GLN A 68 -5.61 22.87 7.25
CA GLN A 68 -6.51 24.00 7.56
C GLN A 68 -7.46 23.70 8.72
N GLN A 69 -7.94 22.46 8.81
CA GLN A 69 -8.91 22.07 9.83
C GLN A 69 -8.28 21.76 11.19
N PHE A 70 -7.08 21.16 11.19
CA PHE A 70 -6.45 20.63 12.41
C PHE A 70 -5.13 21.32 12.80
N GLY A 71 -4.60 22.23 11.97
CA GLY A 71 -3.33 22.92 12.24
C GLY A 71 -2.15 21.95 12.35
N THR A 72 -2.08 20.95 11.47
CA THR A 72 -1.13 19.85 11.58
C THR A 72 0.32 20.30 11.36
N SER A 73 1.27 19.71 12.08
CA SER A 73 2.71 20.01 11.94
C SER A 73 3.56 18.82 12.36
N GLY A 74 4.89 18.92 12.19
CA GLY A 74 5.84 17.88 12.55
C GLY A 74 5.49 16.54 11.90
N PHE A 75 5.29 15.50 12.71
CA PHE A 75 4.95 14.15 12.22
C PHE A 75 3.63 14.08 11.43
N PHE A 76 2.72 15.04 11.60
CA PHE A 76 1.47 15.10 10.84
C PHE A 76 1.50 16.21 9.79
N TYR A 77 2.68 16.72 9.42
CA TYR A 77 2.83 17.72 8.38
C TYR A 77 2.10 17.27 7.09
N PHE A 78 2.36 16.04 6.64
CA PHE A 78 1.59 15.38 5.59
C PHE A 78 0.34 14.71 6.17
N ALA A 79 -0.69 15.51 6.42
CA ALA A 79 -1.83 15.11 7.22
C ALA A 79 -2.78 14.08 6.57
N TRP A 80 -2.56 13.69 5.30
CA TRP A 80 -3.33 12.65 4.62
C TRP A 80 -3.22 11.28 5.31
N VAL A 81 -2.13 11.07 6.07
CA VAL A 81 -1.90 9.88 6.90
C VAL A 81 -3.10 9.60 7.81
N ILE A 82 -3.78 10.63 8.32
CA ILE A 82 -4.92 10.48 9.24
C ILE A 82 -6.11 9.77 8.56
N PRO A 83 -6.73 10.34 7.50
CA PRO A 83 -7.88 9.68 6.86
C PRO A 83 -7.52 8.32 6.26
N TYR A 84 -6.33 8.16 5.69
CA TYR A 84 -5.90 6.88 5.12
C TYR A 84 -5.66 5.81 6.18
N SER A 85 -5.08 6.14 7.33
CA SER A 85 -4.92 5.21 8.45
C SER A 85 -6.27 4.73 9.00
N ILE A 86 -7.26 5.62 9.08
CA ILE A 86 -8.63 5.25 9.49
C ILE A 86 -9.25 4.30 8.46
N GLY A 87 -9.15 4.63 7.18
CA GLY A 87 -9.62 3.77 6.09
C GLY A 87 -8.96 2.39 6.13
N PHE A 88 -7.65 2.33 6.33
CA PHE A 88 -6.88 1.10 6.46
C PHE A 88 -7.39 0.22 7.62
N ILE A 89 -7.66 0.79 8.80
CA ILE A 89 -8.22 0.03 9.93
C ILE A 89 -9.58 -0.59 9.56
N ILE A 90 -10.46 0.18 8.90
CA ILE A 90 -11.77 -0.31 8.46
C ILE A 90 -11.62 -1.47 7.47
N ILE A 91 -10.70 -1.34 6.51
CA ILE A 91 -10.38 -2.37 5.53
C ILE A 91 -9.84 -3.63 6.22
N CYS A 92 -8.93 -3.48 7.19
CA CYS A 92 -8.42 -4.59 7.97
C CYS A 92 -9.54 -5.33 8.70
N LEU A 93 -10.47 -4.62 9.34
CA LEU A 93 -11.62 -5.24 10.00
C LEU A 93 -12.52 -5.99 9.01
N PHE A 94 -12.75 -5.41 7.82
CA PHE A 94 -13.54 -6.04 6.76
C PHE A 94 -12.88 -7.29 6.17
N LEU A 95 -11.56 -7.27 5.98
CA LEU A 95 -10.78 -8.39 5.40
C LEU A 95 -10.30 -9.40 6.46
N PHE A 96 -10.35 -9.06 7.74
CA PHE A 96 -9.92 -9.92 8.86
C PHE A 96 -10.51 -11.33 8.81
N PRO A 97 -11.80 -11.52 8.47
CA PRO A 97 -12.35 -12.85 8.38
C PRO A 97 -11.65 -13.68 7.28
N VAL A 98 -11.40 -13.11 6.10
CA VAL A 98 -10.69 -13.79 4.99
C VAL A 98 -9.27 -14.14 5.41
N PHE A 99 -8.58 -13.18 6.04
CA PHE A 99 -7.24 -13.35 6.58
C PHE A 99 -7.16 -14.53 7.57
N ARG A 100 -8.07 -14.58 8.56
CA ARG A 100 -8.10 -15.63 9.58
C ARG A 100 -8.33 -17.04 9.02
N ASN A 101 -9.02 -17.16 7.89
CA ASN A 101 -9.31 -18.44 7.26
C ASN A 101 -8.15 -19.01 6.42
N MET A 102 -7.05 -18.27 6.24
CA MET A 102 -5.86 -18.76 5.53
C MET A 102 -4.94 -19.57 6.44
N LYS A 103 -4.06 -20.38 5.85
CA LYS A 103 -2.96 -21.03 6.59
C LYS A 103 -2.05 -19.96 7.20
N THR A 104 -1.50 -20.23 8.39
CA THR A 104 -0.64 -19.29 9.14
C THR A 104 0.55 -18.80 8.33
N GLU A 105 1.10 -19.64 7.44
CA GLU A 105 2.20 -19.25 6.55
C GLU A 105 1.83 -18.07 5.64
N PHE A 106 0.60 -18.02 5.12
CA PHE A 106 0.15 -16.93 4.26
C PHE A 106 -0.17 -15.70 5.08
N GLN A 107 -0.82 -15.88 6.24
CA GLN A 107 -1.08 -14.79 7.18
C GLN A 107 0.20 -14.02 7.51
N LEU A 108 1.27 -14.73 7.86
CA LEU A 108 2.56 -14.12 8.18
C LEU A 108 3.14 -13.36 6.98
N ARG A 109 3.10 -13.95 5.78
CA ARG A 109 3.58 -13.29 4.55
C ARG A 109 2.82 -11.99 4.25
N PHE A 110 1.49 -12.01 4.36
CA PHE A 110 0.66 -10.80 4.20
C PHE A 110 1.00 -9.74 5.25
N VAL A 111 1.13 -10.14 6.53
CA VAL A 111 1.49 -9.21 7.61
C VAL A 111 2.84 -8.57 7.37
N VAL A 112 3.86 -9.34 6.96
CA VAL A 112 5.18 -8.80 6.65
C VAL A 112 5.13 -7.83 5.48
N ALA A 113 4.44 -8.18 4.39
CA ALA A 113 4.29 -7.31 3.23
C ALA A 113 3.60 -5.98 3.58
N VAL A 114 2.50 -6.04 4.34
CA VAL A 114 1.77 -4.85 4.81
C VAL A 114 2.61 -4.02 5.78
N ALA A 115 3.30 -4.64 6.73
CA ALA A 115 4.13 -3.93 7.69
C ALA A 115 5.29 -3.19 7.01
N VAL A 116 5.94 -3.82 6.03
CA VAL A 116 7.00 -3.19 5.23
C VAL A 116 6.45 -2.01 4.43
N TYR A 117 5.32 -2.19 3.73
CA TYR A 117 4.67 -1.11 2.97
C TYR A 117 4.30 0.08 3.88
N LEU A 118 3.61 -0.18 4.99
CA LEU A 118 3.20 0.88 5.93
C LEU A 118 4.37 1.57 6.61
N SER A 119 5.49 0.88 6.80
CA SER A 119 6.69 1.51 7.35
C SER A 119 7.25 2.58 6.41
N GLY A 120 7.11 2.41 5.09
CA GLY A 120 7.33 3.48 4.10
C GLY A 120 6.21 4.50 4.16
N ALA A 121 5.04 4.13 3.63
CA ALA A 121 3.91 5.03 3.35
C ALA A 121 3.41 5.86 4.53
N VAL A 122 3.53 5.35 5.77
CA VAL A 122 3.12 6.08 6.97
C VAL A 122 4.33 6.42 7.82
N GLY A 123 5.20 5.44 8.09
CA GLY A 123 6.35 5.64 8.98
C GLY A 123 7.34 6.66 8.44
N MET A 124 7.85 6.44 7.23
CA MET A 124 8.83 7.32 6.61
C MET A 124 8.21 8.65 6.22
N GLU A 125 6.97 8.67 5.75
CA GLU A 125 6.25 9.91 5.42
C GLU A 125 6.11 10.82 6.65
N MET A 126 5.75 10.26 7.82
CA MET A 126 5.69 11.04 9.07
C MET A 126 7.07 11.56 9.49
N VAL A 127 8.13 10.76 9.35
CA VAL A 127 9.50 11.17 9.67
C VAL A 127 10.01 12.24 8.70
N GLY A 128 9.75 12.06 7.41
CA GLY A 128 10.08 12.98 6.32
C GLY A 128 9.35 14.31 6.49
N GLY A 129 8.05 14.28 6.78
CA GLY A 129 7.25 15.47 7.08
C GLY A 129 7.74 16.22 8.32
N ALA A 130 8.09 15.51 9.40
CA ALA A 130 8.66 16.15 10.59
C ALA A 130 10.02 16.81 10.31
N TYR A 131 10.86 16.16 9.51
CA TYR A 131 12.14 16.71 9.09
C TYR A 131 11.97 17.93 8.19
N TYR A 132 11.06 17.86 7.21
CA TYR A 132 10.77 18.94 6.28
C TYR A 132 10.25 20.18 7.00
N ASP A 133 9.31 20.01 7.94
CA ASP A 133 8.80 21.08 8.79
C ASP A 133 9.91 21.71 9.65
N HIS A 134 10.79 20.89 10.24
CA HIS A 134 11.92 21.36 11.04
C HIS A 134 12.91 22.21 10.23
N MET A 135 13.10 21.88 8.95
CA MET A 135 13.96 22.63 8.04
C MET A 135 13.23 23.81 7.36
N ASN A 136 12.07 24.23 7.87
CA ASN A 136 11.23 25.30 7.31
C ASN A 136 10.86 25.08 5.83
N GLY A 137 10.70 23.82 5.42
CA GLY A 137 10.40 23.44 4.05
C GLY A 137 11.60 23.43 3.10
N GLU A 138 12.83 23.48 3.61
CA GLU A 138 14.02 23.33 2.78
C GLU A 138 14.28 21.86 2.43
N ARG A 139 14.38 21.56 1.14
CA ARG A 139 14.77 20.23 0.63
C ARG A 139 16.28 20.05 0.75
N THR A 140 16.70 19.29 1.76
CA THR A 140 18.11 18.94 1.97
C THR A 140 18.43 17.55 1.42
N LEU A 141 19.72 17.23 1.29
CA LEU A 141 20.16 15.87 0.92
C LEU A 141 19.58 14.80 1.85
N TRP A 142 19.41 15.10 3.14
CA TRP A 142 18.82 14.15 4.09
C TRP A 142 17.34 13.91 3.83
N TYR A 143 16.60 14.96 3.46
CA TYR A 143 15.20 14.81 3.07
C TYR A 143 15.05 13.93 1.83
N GLU A 144 15.86 14.12 0.80
CA GLU A 144 15.85 13.27 -0.40
C GLU A 144 16.20 11.81 -0.11
N LEU A 145 17.13 11.56 0.83
CA LEU A 145 17.45 10.20 1.28
C LEU A 145 16.30 9.53 2.04
N LEU A 146 15.53 10.30 2.82
CA LEU A 146 14.34 9.80 3.51
C LEU A 146 13.25 9.41 2.50
N ILE A 147 13.01 10.24 1.49
CA ILE A 147 12.10 9.93 0.37
C ILE A 147 12.57 8.66 -0.36
N GLY A 148 13.86 8.56 -0.69
CA GLY A 148 14.37 7.36 -1.37
C GLY A 148 14.20 6.08 -0.55
N LEU A 149 14.31 6.16 0.78
CA LEU A 149 14.05 5.02 1.67
C LEU A 149 12.55 4.70 1.77
N GLU A 150 11.70 5.71 1.79
CA GLU A 150 10.25 5.57 1.74
C GLU A 150 9.80 4.81 0.48
N GLU A 151 10.14 5.33 -0.70
CA GLU A 151 9.79 4.70 -1.98
C GLU A 151 10.31 3.25 -2.05
N PHE A 152 11.53 3.00 -1.56
CA PHE A 152 12.10 1.67 -1.49
C PHE A 152 11.27 0.71 -0.64
N LEU A 153 10.89 1.12 0.58
CA LEU A 153 10.10 0.30 1.49
C LEU A 153 8.71 0.02 0.92
N GLU A 154 8.07 1.00 0.29
CA GLU A 154 6.79 0.80 -0.37
C GLU A 154 6.87 -0.22 -1.50
N MET A 155 7.79 -0.03 -2.44
CA MET A 155 8.00 -0.96 -3.56
C MET A 155 8.34 -2.37 -3.07
N LEU A 156 9.16 -2.48 -2.02
CA LEU A 156 9.50 -3.75 -1.41
C LEU A 156 8.26 -4.43 -0.80
N GLY A 157 7.45 -3.69 -0.04
CA GLY A 157 6.21 -4.18 0.55
C GLY A 157 5.22 -4.69 -0.50
N LEU A 158 5.04 -3.94 -1.59
CA LEU A 158 4.20 -4.34 -2.72
C LEU A 158 4.76 -5.59 -3.43
N THR A 159 6.08 -5.67 -3.62
CA THR A 159 6.71 -6.86 -4.22
C THR A 159 6.51 -8.10 -3.34
N LEU A 160 6.65 -7.97 -2.03
CA LEU A 160 6.36 -9.04 -1.07
C LEU A 160 4.89 -9.46 -1.11
N MET A 161 3.97 -8.50 -1.28
CA MET A 161 2.54 -8.76 -1.46
C MET A 161 2.26 -9.59 -2.72
N ILE A 162 2.84 -9.20 -3.86
CA ILE A 162 2.74 -9.94 -5.13
C ILE A 162 3.25 -11.38 -4.95
N TYR A 163 4.44 -11.54 -4.37
CA TYR A 163 5.01 -12.85 -4.10
C TYR A 163 4.07 -13.70 -3.22
N SER A 164 3.47 -13.10 -2.19
CA SER A 164 2.53 -13.78 -1.29
C SER A 164 1.27 -14.26 -2.02
N LEU A 165 0.71 -13.42 -2.88
CA LEU A 165 -0.48 -13.75 -3.68
C LEU A 165 -0.20 -14.83 -4.72
N LEU A 166 0.94 -14.79 -5.40
CA LEU A 166 1.34 -15.83 -6.35
C LEU A 166 1.51 -17.19 -5.66
N ARG A 167 2.10 -17.21 -4.47
CA ARG A 167 2.25 -18.43 -3.67
C ARG A 167 0.91 -18.97 -3.19
N LEU A 168 -0.03 -18.09 -2.86
CA LEU A 168 -1.39 -18.48 -2.46
C LEU A 168 -2.14 -19.12 -3.64
N LEU A 169 -2.08 -18.50 -4.82
CA LEU A 169 -2.65 -19.05 -6.05
C LEU A 169 -2.06 -20.41 -6.42
N GLN A 170 -0.74 -20.57 -6.28
CA GLN A 170 -0.08 -21.85 -6.52
C GLN A 170 -0.60 -22.94 -5.56
N ASN A 171 -0.70 -22.64 -4.26
CA ASN A 171 -1.25 -23.58 -3.28
C ASN A 171 -2.69 -23.98 -3.63
N ASP A 172 -3.53 -23.03 -4.04
CA ASP A 172 -4.93 -23.30 -4.39
C ASP A 172 -5.04 -24.18 -5.65
N ARG A 173 -4.16 -23.97 -6.63
CA ARG A 173 -4.07 -24.83 -7.82
C ARG A 173 -3.65 -26.25 -7.47
N ASP A 174 -2.64 -26.40 -6.62
CA ASP A 174 -2.12 -27.72 -6.22
C ASP A 174 -3.19 -28.49 -5.43
N GLU A 175 -3.91 -27.82 -4.51
CA GLU A 175 -5.05 -28.41 -3.80
C GLU A 175 -6.21 -28.82 -4.73
N PHE A 176 -6.45 -28.06 -5.80
CA PHE A 176 -7.46 -28.41 -6.80
C PHE A 176 -7.08 -29.65 -7.62
N LEU A 177 -5.81 -29.77 -8.05
CA LEU A 177 -5.34 -30.94 -8.80
C LEU A 177 -5.39 -32.23 -7.97
N VAL A 178 -5.05 -32.16 -6.68
CA VAL A 178 -5.12 -33.32 -5.77
C VAL A 178 -6.56 -33.82 -5.56
N ARG A 179 -7.58 -32.96 -5.70
CA ARG A 179 -8.99 -33.37 -5.56
C ARG A 179 -9.56 -34.10 -6.79
N ILE A 180 -8.90 -34.01 -7.94
CA ILE A 180 -9.39 -34.58 -9.22
C ILE A 180 -8.80 -35.97 -9.50
N VAL A 181 -7.64 -36.29 -8.90
CA VAL A 181 -6.95 -37.58 -9.00
C VAL A 181 -7.48 -38.55 -7.95
#